data_AF-A0A9J5XZB7-F1
#
_entry.id   AF-A0A9J5XZB7-F1
#
_cell.length_a   1.000
_cell.length_b   1.000
_cell.length_c   1.000
_cell.angle_alpha   90.00
_cell.angle_beta   90.00
_cell.angle_gamma   90.00
#
_symmetry.space_group_name_H-M   'P 1'
#
loop_
_entity.id
_entity.type
_entity.pdbx_description
1 polymer ?
#
loop_
_entity_poly.entity_id
_entity_poly.type
_entity_poly.pdbx_seq_one_letter_code
_entity_poly.pdbx_strand_id
1 'polypeptide(L)'
;MFKAIAHFGFKKSSKPFKDYYDGWFKTLKNVHLPQLRHAMSSSSTSGPILLASHVEVMHRHFLKYYEALDLAAANDVSQVLYPDWRNPFEKPFLWVGDLHPYLFTNLLRSFIGDSESEIDSDIFDKLQNWHVVMAWKSPSRKLTTGVDQIECGLRLMVPALAARARDAQAKFVEKMAVEWGNVKGGSRR
;
A
#
# COMPACT_ATOMS: atom_id res chain seq x y z
N MET A 1 -28.22 21.22 32.33
CA MET A 1 -27.18 22.18 31.88
C MET A 1 -26.30 21.47 30.86
N PHE A 2 -26.36 21.88 29.59
CA PHE A 2 -25.54 21.31 28.51
C PHE A 2 -24.43 22.30 28.14
N LYS A 3 -23.17 21.86 28.19
CA LYS A 3 -21.97 22.50 27.62
C LYS A 3 -20.84 21.45 27.67
N ALA A 4 -19.97 21.24 26.70
CA ALA A 4 -19.90 21.58 25.29
C ALA A 4 -18.86 20.60 24.70
N ILE A 5 -19.23 19.80 23.69
CA ILE A 5 -18.25 18.95 22.98
C ILE A 5 -17.59 19.84 21.94
N ALA A 6 -16.32 20.18 22.17
CA ALA A 6 -15.48 20.85 21.19
C ALA A 6 -15.41 19.97 19.93
N HIS A 7 -16.18 20.35 18.92
CA HIS A 7 -15.98 19.84 17.57
C HIS A 7 -14.66 20.42 17.07
N PHE A 8 -13.61 19.59 17.06
CA PHE A 8 -12.45 19.83 16.21
C PHE A 8 -12.94 19.87 14.76
N GLY A 9 -13.19 21.08 14.27
CA GLY A 9 -13.48 21.36 12.88
C GLY A 9 -12.22 21.16 12.05
N PHE A 10 -11.89 19.90 11.75
CA PHE A 10 -11.08 19.62 10.57
C PHE A 10 -11.90 20.11 9.38
N LYS A 11 -11.47 21.19 8.74
CA LYS A 11 -12.02 21.63 7.46
C LYS A 11 -11.85 20.46 6.47
N LYS A 12 -12.92 19.70 6.27
CA LYS A 12 -13.01 18.62 5.29
C LYS A 12 -13.06 19.24 3.89
N SER A 13 -11.91 19.60 3.37
CA SER A 13 -11.71 19.69 1.92
C SER A 13 -10.48 18.87 1.51
N SER A 14 -10.35 17.66 2.05
CA SER A 14 -9.42 16.70 1.48
C SER A 14 -10.11 16.10 0.27
N LYS A 15 -9.71 16.50 -0.94
CA LYS A 15 -10.12 15.80 -2.16
C LYS A 15 -9.78 14.32 -1.96
N PRO A 16 -10.70 13.38 -2.27
CA PRO A 16 -10.42 11.96 -2.13
C PRO A 16 -9.09 11.62 -2.83
N PHE A 17 -8.23 10.82 -2.20
CA PHE A 17 -6.96 10.39 -2.81
C PHE A 17 -7.17 9.78 -4.21
N LYS A 18 -8.35 9.18 -4.44
CA LYS A 18 -8.82 8.72 -5.74
C LYS A 18 -8.65 9.74 -6.86
N ASP A 19 -9.03 11.00 -6.64
CA ASP A 19 -8.95 12.04 -7.68
C ASP A 19 -7.50 12.35 -8.06
N TYR A 20 -6.62 12.36 -7.05
CA TYR A 20 -5.18 12.47 -7.26
C TYR A 20 -4.64 11.25 -8.03
N TYR A 21 -5.02 10.03 -7.62
CA TYR A 21 -4.58 8.79 -8.26
C TYR A 21 -5.00 8.74 -9.73
N ASP A 22 -6.23 9.12 -10.06
CA ASP A 22 -6.72 9.13 -11.44
C ASP A 22 -5.89 10.07 -12.33
N GLY A 23 -5.53 11.26 -11.81
CA GLY A 23 -4.66 12.21 -12.49
C GLY A 23 -3.21 11.69 -12.64
N TRP A 24 -2.68 11.11 -11.57
CA TRP A 24 -1.35 10.51 -11.54
C TRP A 24 -1.23 9.35 -12.53
N PHE A 25 -2.22 8.45 -12.55
CA PHE A 25 -2.25 7.27 -13.41
C PHE A 25 -2.45 7.65 -14.88
N LYS A 26 -3.31 8.63 -15.18
CA LYS A 26 -3.46 9.18 -16.54
C LYS A 26 -2.13 9.74 -17.06
N THR A 27 -1.40 10.48 -16.23
CA THR A 27 -0.08 11.03 -16.60
C THR A 27 0.93 9.91 -16.84
N LEU A 28 0.99 8.91 -15.97
CA LEU A 28 1.86 7.73 -16.14
C LEU A 28 1.57 7.02 -17.47
N LYS A 29 0.29 6.70 -17.72
CA LYS A 29 -0.14 5.91 -18.88
C LYS A 29 0.01 6.65 -20.20
N ASN A 30 -0.34 7.93 -20.23
CA ASN A 30 -0.46 8.68 -21.50
C ASN A 30 0.78 9.52 -21.82
N VAL A 31 1.64 9.80 -20.83
CA VAL A 31 2.82 10.66 -21.02
C VAL A 31 4.09 9.87 -20.78
N HIS A 32 4.31 9.40 -19.57
CA HIS A 32 5.62 8.83 -19.20
C HIS A 32 5.91 7.48 -19.87
N LEU A 33 4.94 6.55 -19.91
CA LEU A 33 5.15 5.25 -20.54
C LEU A 33 5.41 5.34 -22.06
N PRO A 34 4.65 6.13 -22.85
CA PRO A 34 4.97 6.35 -24.26
C PRO A 34 6.34 6.98 -24.45
N GLN A 35 6.69 8.01 -23.66
CA GLN A 35 7.99 8.67 -23.76
C GLN A 35 9.15 7.72 -23.46
N LEU A 36 9.03 6.88 -22.42
CA LEU A 36 10.03 5.86 -22.11
C LEU A 36 10.19 4.87 -23.26
N ARG A 37 9.07 4.38 -23.82
CA ARG A 37 9.09 3.46 -24.96
C ARG A 37 9.77 4.07 -26.18
N HIS A 38 9.46 5.33 -26.49
CA HIS A 38 10.13 6.05 -27.59
C HIS A 38 11.62 6.24 -27.33
N ALA A 39 12.02 6.55 -26.10
CA ALA A 39 13.44 6.67 -25.74
C ALA A 39 14.18 5.33 -25.86
N MET A 40 13.54 4.21 -25.50
CA MET A 40 14.10 2.86 -25.64
C MET A 40 14.23 2.41 -27.10
N SER A 41 13.28 2.79 -27.96
CA SER A 41 13.29 2.44 -29.40
C SER A 41 14.19 3.36 -30.25
N SER A 42 14.71 4.45 -29.69
CA SER A 42 15.52 5.41 -30.42
C SER A 42 16.97 4.94 -30.56
N SER A 43 17.38 4.51 -31.74
CA SER A 43 18.77 4.10 -32.07
C SER A 43 19.74 5.29 -32.27
N SER A 44 19.42 6.45 -31.70
CA SER A 44 20.23 7.68 -31.84
C SER A 44 21.42 7.70 -30.88
N THR A 45 22.48 8.42 -31.25
CA THR A 45 23.71 8.60 -30.44
C THR A 45 23.43 9.26 -29.07
N SER A 46 22.31 9.98 -28.94
CA SER A 46 21.80 10.59 -27.70
C SER A 46 20.82 9.71 -26.92
N GLY A 47 20.55 8.49 -27.39
CA GLY A 47 19.61 7.53 -26.80
C GLY A 47 19.84 7.24 -25.31
N PRO A 48 21.08 6.96 -24.85
CA PRO A 48 21.33 6.64 -23.43
C PRO A 48 21.04 7.80 -22.48
N ILE A 49 21.38 9.04 -22.86
CA ILE A 49 21.16 10.24 -22.04
C ILE A 49 19.66 10.58 -21.97
N LEU A 50 18.96 10.48 -23.10
CA LEU A 50 17.51 10.67 -23.15
C LEU A 50 16.78 9.58 -22.36
N LEU A 51 17.22 8.32 -22.44
CA LEU A 51 16.61 7.25 -21.65
C LEU A 51 16.78 7.50 -20.15
N ALA A 52 17.99 7.87 -19.71
CA ALA A 52 18.27 8.18 -18.31
C ALA A 52 17.39 9.34 -17.79
N SER A 53 17.18 10.39 -18.59
CA SER A 53 16.31 11.51 -18.18
C SER A 53 14.84 11.10 -18.05
N HIS A 54 14.34 10.24 -18.93
CA HIS A 54 12.97 9.72 -18.83
C HIS A 54 12.80 8.75 -17.65
N VAL A 55 13.81 7.95 -17.34
CA VAL A 55 13.83 7.12 -16.12
C VAL A 55 13.77 8.00 -14.86
N GLU A 56 14.53 9.10 -14.81
CA GLU A 56 14.51 10.04 -13.69
C GLU A 56 13.16 10.77 -13.55
N VAL A 57 12.52 11.11 -14.66
CA VAL A 57 11.14 11.64 -14.65
C VAL A 57 10.17 10.61 -14.06
N MET A 58 10.27 9.33 -14.46
CA MET A 58 9.43 8.27 -13.88
C MET A 58 9.69 8.08 -12.38
N HIS A 59 10.96 8.05 -11.97
CA HIS A 59 11.32 7.92 -10.56
C HIS A 59 10.68 9.01 -9.70
N ARG A 60 10.82 10.28 -10.11
CA ARG A 60 10.17 11.41 -9.44
C ARG A 60 8.64 11.33 -9.46
N HIS A 61 8.06 10.80 -10.54
CA HIS A 61 6.61 10.58 -10.63
C HIS A 61 6.13 9.54 -9.60
N PHE A 62 6.91 8.49 -9.34
CA PHE A 62 6.62 7.52 -8.28
C PHE A 62 6.84 8.09 -6.87
N LEU A 63 7.90 8.87 -6.65
CA LEU A 63 8.13 9.52 -5.35
C LEU A 63 6.94 10.41 -4.96
N LYS A 64 6.45 11.23 -5.89
CA LYS A 64 5.25 12.07 -5.67
C LYS A 64 4.01 11.25 -5.29
N TYR A 65 3.87 10.05 -5.83
CA TYR A 65 2.77 9.16 -5.47
C TYR A 65 2.88 8.70 -4.02
N TYR A 66 4.06 8.29 -3.56
CA TYR A 66 4.27 7.87 -2.18
C TYR A 66 4.13 9.04 -1.20
N GLU A 67 4.62 10.23 -1.53
CA GLU A 67 4.41 11.45 -0.74
C GLU A 67 2.91 11.78 -0.59
N ALA A 68 2.15 11.71 -1.70
CA ALA A 68 0.72 11.94 -1.66
C ALA A 68 -0.03 10.85 -0.88
N LEU A 69 0.46 9.60 -0.93
CA LEU A 69 -0.10 8.48 -0.21
C LEU A 69 0.14 8.59 1.30
N ASP A 70 1.32 9.04 1.71
CA ASP A 70 1.66 9.35 3.11
C ASP A 70 0.79 10.49 3.64
N LEU A 71 0.64 11.57 2.88
CA LEU A 71 -0.25 12.68 3.24
C LEU A 71 -1.72 12.24 3.33
N ALA A 72 -2.18 11.35 2.45
CA ALA A 72 -3.52 10.80 2.52
C ALA A 72 -3.70 9.92 3.78
N ALA A 73 -2.73 9.06 4.08
CA ALA A 73 -2.75 8.19 5.26
C ALA A 73 -2.76 9.01 6.57
N ALA A 74 -1.98 10.08 6.63
CA ALA A 74 -1.90 10.97 7.79
C ALA A 74 -3.23 11.70 8.06
N ASN A 75 -4.00 12.01 7.01
CA ASN A 75 -5.32 12.65 7.14
C ASN A 75 -6.44 11.63 7.41
N ASP A 76 -6.48 10.54 6.66
CA ASP A 76 -7.50 9.51 6.73
C ASP A 76 -6.95 8.18 6.20
N VAL A 77 -6.49 7.34 7.12
CA VAL A 77 -5.91 6.02 6.84
C VAL A 77 -6.87 5.10 6.08
N SER A 78 -8.19 5.32 6.17
CA SER A 78 -9.16 4.48 5.48
C SER A 78 -9.07 4.59 3.94
N GLN A 79 -8.62 5.74 3.42
CA GLN A 79 -8.42 5.95 1.98
C GLN A 79 -7.29 5.11 1.38
N VAL A 80 -6.35 4.66 2.23
CA VAL A 80 -5.22 3.80 1.86
C VAL A 80 -5.51 2.33 2.12
N LEU A 81 -6.19 2.01 3.23
CA LEU A 81 -6.54 0.63 3.59
C LEU A 81 -7.69 0.05 2.75
N TYR A 82 -8.62 0.90 2.32
CA TYR A 82 -9.78 0.51 1.50
C TYR A 82 -9.84 1.36 0.22
N PRO A 83 -8.88 1.21 -0.71
CA PRO A 83 -8.80 2.05 -1.88
C PRO A 83 -9.89 1.71 -2.89
N ASP A 84 -10.83 2.63 -3.11
CA ASP A 84 -11.88 2.51 -4.13
C ASP A 84 -11.38 2.71 -5.57
N TRP A 85 -10.14 3.20 -5.69
CA TRP A 85 -9.44 3.50 -6.95
C TRP A 85 -8.59 2.34 -7.47
N ARG A 86 -8.37 1.30 -6.65
CA ARG A 86 -7.70 0.07 -7.09
C ARG A 86 -8.69 -0.86 -7.76
N ASN A 87 -8.24 -1.52 -8.83
CA ASN A 87 -8.99 -2.57 -9.48
C ASN A 87 -9.32 -3.69 -8.46
N PRO A 88 -10.52 -4.30 -8.44
CA PRO A 88 -10.79 -5.48 -7.60
C PRO A 88 -9.75 -6.60 -7.71
N PHE A 89 -9.06 -6.72 -8.84
CA PHE A 89 -7.93 -7.65 -9.00
C PHE A 89 -6.66 -7.23 -8.25
N GLU A 90 -6.45 -5.93 -8.03
CA GLU A 90 -5.29 -5.37 -7.32
C GLU A 90 -5.48 -5.36 -5.79
N LYS A 91 -6.72 -5.33 -5.31
CA LYS A 91 -7.04 -5.34 -3.88
C LYS A 91 -6.47 -6.58 -3.14
N PRO A 92 -6.54 -7.80 -3.71
CA PRO A 92 -5.85 -8.95 -3.14
C PRO A 92 -4.34 -8.82 -3.13
N PHE A 93 -3.71 -8.14 -4.09
CA PHE A 93 -2.25 -7.94 -4.08
C PHE A 93 -1.79 -6.98 -2.98
N LEU A 94 -2.61 -6.00 -2.58
CA LEU A 94 -2.35 -5.22 -1.36
C LEU A 94 -2.32 -6.10 -0.11
N TRP A 95 -3.21 -7.09 -0.04
CA TRP A 95 -3.32 -8.03 1.09
C TRP A 95 -2.29 -9.17 1.06
N VAL A 96 -1.85 -9.59 -0.12
CA VAL A 96 -0.96 -10.76 -0.32
C VAL A 96 0.49 -10.35 -0.56
N GLY A 97 0.73 -9.18 -1.17
CA GLY A 97 2.05 -8.76 -1.65
C GLY A 97 2.69 -7.55 -0.97
N ASP A 98 1.94 -6.71 -0.24
CA ASP A 98 2.46 -5.44 0.31
C ASP A 98 2.22 -5.31 1.82
N LEU A 99 0.97 -5.50 2.29
CA LEU A 99 0.63 -5.48 3.71
C LEU A 99 0.10 -6.85 4.15
N HIS A 100 0.99 -7.83 4.32
CA HIS A 100 0.56 -9.13 4.84
C HIS A 100 0.01 -8.91 6.26
N PRO A 101 -1.25 -9.26 6.56
CA PRO A 101 -1.87 -8.94 7.85
C PRO A 101 -1.09 -9.49 9.05
N TYR A 102 -0.35 -10.58 8.86
CA TYR A 102 0.58 -11.08 9.88
C TYR A 102 1.77 -10.16 10.15
N LEU A 103 2.32 -9.46 9.15
CA LEU A 103 3.38 -8.47 9.39
C LEU A 103 2.85 -7.34 10.26
N PHE A 104 1.61 -6.90 10.01
CA PHE A 104 0.95 -5.90 10.83
C PHE A 104 0.72 -6.39 12.27
N THR A 105 0.16 -7.59 12.48
CA THR A 105 -0.06 -8.12 13.83
C THR A 105 1.24 -8.45 14.56
N ASN A 106 2.29 -8.88 13.85
CA ASN A 106 3.60 -9.14 14.42
C ASN A 106 4.30 -7.84 14.83
N LEU A 107 4.22 -6.81 14.00
CA LEU A 107 4.74 -5.47 14.32
C LEU A 107 3.96 -4.84 15.48
N LEU A 108 2.63 -4.97 15.50
CA LEU A 108 1.84 -4.54 16.65
C LEU A 108 2.26 -5.27 17.93
N ARG A 109 2.52 -6.58 17.85
CA ARG A 109 3.02 -7.35 19.00
C ARG A 109 4.43 -6.94 19.41
N SER A 110 5.31 -6.58 18.50
CA SER A 110 6.65 -6.09 18.87
C SER A 110 6.53 -4.79 19.68
N PHE A 111 5.60 -3.89 19.34
CA PHE A 111 5.36 -2.68 20.13
C PHE A 111 4.70 -2.94 21.49
N ILE A 112 3.90 -3.99 21.61
CA ILE A 112 3.20 -4.37 22.85
C ILE A 112 4.08 -5.20 23.79
N GLY A 113 5.08 -5.93 23.27
CA GLY A 113 5.89 -6.90 24.02
C GLY A 113 7.28 -6.41 24.47
N ASP A 114 7.82 -5.32 23.92
CA ASP A 114 9.20 -4.84 24.21
C ASP A 114 9.34 -3.94 25.47
N SER A 115 8.31 -3.90 26.31
CA SER A 115 8.19 -2.95 27.43
C SER A 115 8.93 -3.35 28.71
N GLU A 116 9.74 -4.41 28.69
CA GLU A 116 10.63 -4.80 29.81
C GLU A 116 11.92 -3.96 29.86
N SER A 117 12.18 -3.10 28.87
CA SER A 117 13.30 -2.16 28.93
C SER A 117 12.98 -0.96 29.84
N GLU A 118 13.72 -0.85 30.95
CA GLU A 118 13.73 0.33 31.82
C GLU A 118 14.21 1.54 31.01
N ILE A 119 13.27 2.38 30.57
CA ILE A 119 13.60 3.64 29.90
C ILE A 119 13.94 4.63 31.01
N ASP A 120 15.14 5.20 30.91
CA ASP A 120 15.68 6.20 31.82
C ASP A 120 14.66 7.33 32.03
N SER A 121 14.30 7.56 33.30
CA SER A 121 13.22 8.47 33.74
C SER A 121 13.42 9.89 33.21
N ASP A 122 14.66 10.28 32.91
CA ASP A 122 15.02 11.62 32.45
C ASP A 122 14.66 11.92 30.97
N ILE A 123 14.44 10.90 30.14
CA ILE A 123 13.90 11.07 28.77
C ILE A 123 12.37 11.17 28.80
N PHE A 124 11.74 10.63 29.85
CA PHE A 124 10.31 10.41 29.99
C PHE A 124 9.52 11.71 30.23
N ASP A 125 10.10 12.67 30.95
CA ASP A 125 9.47 13.96 31.27
C ASP A 125 9.41 14.94 30.09
N LYS A 126 10.19 14.68 29.02
CA LYS A 126 10.33 15.61 27.89
C LYS A 126 9.36 15.36 26.74
N LEU A 127 8.64 14.24 26.73
CA LEU A 127 7.80 13.84 25.59
C LEU A 127 6.31 14.13 25.87
N GLN A 128 5.74 15.09 25.13
CA GLN A 128 4.32 15.49 25.18
C GLN A 128 3.31 14.37 24.79
N ASN A 129 3.79 13.15 24.56
CA ASN A 129 3.05 12.00 24.02
C ASN A 129 2.87 10.86 25.03
N TRP A 130 2.85 11.14 26.34
CA TRP A 130 2.75 10.12 27.41
C TRP A 130 1.59 9.13 27.20
N HIS A 131 0.43 9.62 26.73
CA HIS A 131 -0.73 8.79 26.44
C HIS A 131 -0.46 7.76 25.34
N VAL A 132 0.34 8.12 24.33
CA VAL A 132 0.71 7.22 23.22
C VAL A 132 1.68 6.17 23.72
N VAL A 133 2.72 6.57 24.47
CA VAL A 133 3.72 5.64 25.04
C VAL A 133 3.07 4.64 25.99
N MET A 134 2.14 5.10 26.85
CA MET A 134 1.43 4.23 27.79
C MET A 134 0.41 3.31 27.12
N ALA A 135 -0.15 3.70 25.96
CA ALA A 135 -1.04 2.83 25.18
C ALA A 135 -0.34 1.57 24.67
N TRP A 136 0.98 1.63 24.48
CA TRP A 136 1.80 0.49 24.07
C TRP A 136 2.41 -0.27 25.26
N LYS A 137 2.77 0.41 26.37
CA LYS A 137 3.33 -0.24 27.57
C LYS A 137 2.30 -1.00 28.42
N SER A 138 1.08 -0.46 28.56
CA SER A 138 -0.01 -1.06 29.34
C SER A 138 -1.27 -1.15 28.49
N PRO A 139 -1.27 -1.96 27.41
CA PRO A 139 -2.39 -2.03 26.50
C PRO A 139 -3.62 -2.58 27.22
N SER A 140 -4.79 -2.00 26.92
CA SER A 140 -6.04 -2.48 27.51
C SER A 140 -6.32 -3.92 27.11
N ARG A 141 -6.96 -4.70 28.00
CA ARG A 141 -7.40 -6.07 27.67
C ARG A 141 -8.29 -6.14 26.42
N LYS A 142 -9.04 -5.06 26.17
CA LYS A 142 -9.89 -4.94 24.97
C LYS A 142 -9.05 -4.86 23.70
N LEU A 143 -7.93 -4.12 23.74
CA LEU A 143 -7.00 -4.01 22.61
C LEU A 143 -6.31 -5.35 22.33
N THR A 144 -5.76 -5.99 23.36
CA THR A 144 -5.08 -7.29 23.19
C THR A 144 -6.03 -8.37 22.69
N THR A 145 -7.23 -8.48 23.28
CA THR A 145 -8.26 -9.42 22.81
C THR A 145 -8.68 -9.13 21.36
N GLY A 146 -8.79 -7.85 20.98
CA GLY A 146 -9.09 -7.46 19.61
C GLY A 146 -8.00 -7.87 18.62
N VAL A 147 -6.72 -7.70 18.98
CA VAL A 147 -5.58 -8.16 18.18
C VAL A 147 -5.61 -9.69 18.03
N ASP A 148 -5.89 -10.43 19.11
CA ASP A 148 -5.99 -11.90 19.08
C ASP A 148 -7.14 -12.38 18.18
N GLN A 149 -8.29 -11.69 18.20
CA GLN A 149 -9.42 -11.99 17.32
C GLN A 149 -9.10 -11.75 15.84
N ILE A 150 -8.44 -10.63 15.54
CA ILE A 150 -7.98 -10.31 14.19
C ILE A 150 -7.02 -11.40 13.71
N GLU A 151 -6.03 -11.78 14.52
CA GLU A 151 -5.08 -12.83 14.16
C GLU A 151 -5.75 -14.19 13.93
N CYS A 152 -6.69 -14.58 14.80
CA CYS A 152 -7.46 -15.81 14.63
C CYS A 152 -8.24 -15.80 13.32
N GLY A 153 -8.91 -14.69 13.00
CA GLY A 153 -9.63 -14.53 11.73
C GLY A 153 -8.71 -14.63 10.52
N LEU A 154 -7.55 -13.96 10.58
CA LEU A 154 -6.54 -14.01 9.52
C LEU A 154 -6.00 -15.42 9.30
N ARG A 155 -5.75 -16.17 10.37
CA ARG A 155 -5.27 -17.56 10.31
C ARG A 155 -6.22 -18.50 9.57
N LEU A 156 -7.52 -18.22 9.64
CA LEU A 156 -8.54 -18.98 8.92
C LEU A 156 -8.70 -18.50 7.46
N MET A 157 -8.63 -17.19 7.22
CA MET A 157 -8.93 -16.60 5.92
C MET A 157 -7.75 -16.62 4.94
N VAL A 158 -6.53 -16.34 5.41
CA VAL A 158 -5.34 -16.15 4.55
C VAL A 158 -5.00 -17.41 3.76
N PRO A 159 -4.97 -18.63 4.34
CA PRO A 159 -4.67 -19.84 3.57
C PRO A 159 -5.69 -20.10 2.44
N ALA A 160 -6.98 -19.85 2.71
CA ALA A 160 -8.04 -20.03 1.72
C ALA A 160 -7.95 -18.99 0.60
N LEU A 161 -7.67 -17.73 0.92
CA LEU A 161 -7.43 -16.67 -0.06
C LEU A 161 -6.20 -16.98 -0.92
N ALA A 162 -5.10 -17.40 -0.29
CA ALA A 162 -3.86 -17.76 -0.99
C ALA A 162 -4.07 -18.96 -1.92
N ALA A 163 -4.84 -19.97 -1.50
CA ALA A 163 -5.20 -21.10 -2.36
C ALA A 163 -6.01 -20.66 -3.58
N ARG A 164 -7.04 -19.83 -3.39
CA ARG A 164 -7.83 -19.26 -4.51
C ARG A 164 -6.98 -18.41 -5.45
N ALA A 165 -6.06 -17.62 -4.90
CA ALA A 165 -5.17 -16.79 -5.70
C ALA A 165 -4.23 -17.66 -6.56
N ARG A 166 -3.63 -18.71 -5.99
CA ARG A 166 -2.80 -19.66 -6.75
C ARG A 166 -3.59 -20.40 -7.84
N ASP A 167 -4.82 -20.83 -7.55
CA ASP A 167 -5.71 -21.45 -8.53
C ASP A 167 -6.04 -20.50 -9.69
N ALA A 168 -6.37 -19.24 -9.38
CA ALA A 168 -6.62 -18.22 -10.39
C ALA A 168 -5.36 -17.92 -11.24
N GLN A 169 -4.18 -17.84 -10.61
CA GLN A 169 -2.91 -17.67 -11.31
C GLN A 169 -2.61 -18.85 -12.23
N ALA A 170 -2.82 -20.09 -11.76
CA ALA A 170 -2.61 -21.30 -12.56
C ALA A 170 -3.50 -21.30 -13.81
N LYS A 171 -4.80 -21.02 -13.64
CA LYS A 171 -5.76 -20.93 -14.76
C LYS A 171 -5.41 -19.84 -15.76
N PHE A 172 -4.94 -18.69 -15.26
CA PHE A 172 -4.46 -17.61 -16.13
C PHE A 172 -3.25 -18.03 -16.95
N VAL A 173 -2.24 -18.64 -16.31
CA VAL A 173 -1.03 -19.13 -16.99
C VAL A 173 -1.37 -20.21 -18.01
N GLU A 174 -2.27 -21.15 -17.69
CA GLU A 174 -2.74 -22.17 -18.62
C GLU A 174 -3.38 -21.54 -19.87
N LYS A 175 -4.28 -20.58 -19.68
CA LYS A 175 -4.93 -19.88 -20.80
C LYS A 175 -3.93 -19.13 -21.66
N MET A 176 -3.00 -18.40 -21.05
CA MET A 176 -1.94 -17.68 -21.77
C MET A 176 -0.99 -18.64 -22.51
N ALA A 177 -0.67 -19.79 -21.91
CA ALA A 177 0.17 -20.81 -22.55
C ALA A 177 -0.50 -21.42 -23.78
N VAL A 178 -1.81 -21.67 -23.73
CA VAL A 178 -2.60 -22.12 -24.89
C VAL A 178 -2.63 -21.06 -26.00
N GLU A 179 -2.83 -19.79 -25.64
CA GLU A 179 -2.81 -18.68 -26.62
C GLU A 179 -1.44 -18.55 -27.29
N TRP A 180 -0.33 -18.66 -26.55
CA TRP A 180 1.02 -18.66 -27.13
C TRP A 180 1.34 -19.90 -27.98
N GLY A 181 0.81 -21.06 -27.62
CA GLY A 181 0.94 -22.28 -28.43
C GLY A 181 0.27 -22.15 -29.79
N ASN A 182 -0.93 -21.53 -29.82
CA ASN A 182 -1.69 -21.32 -31.05
C ASN A 182 -1.05 -20.27 -31.97
N VAL A 183 -0.40 -19.23 -31.44
CA VAL A 183 0.32 -18.22 -32.24
C VAL A 183 1.53 -18.81 -32.98
N LYS A 184 2.19 -19.84 -32.43
CA LYS A 184 3.30 -20.53 -33.12
C LYS A 184 2.85 -21.54 -34.18
N GLY A 185 1.59 -21.97 -34.16
CA GLY A 185 1.02 -22.92 -35.13
C GLY A 185 0.48 -22.28 -36.42
N GLY A 186 0.31 -20.96 -36.46
CA GLY A 186 -0.33 -20.25 -37.58
C GLY A 186 0.57 -19.84 -38.75
N SER A 187 1.87 -20.13 -38.72
CA SER A 187 2.83 -19.69 -39.77
C SER A 187 3.39 -20.82 -40.63
N ARG A 188 2.60 -21.90 -40.82
CA ARG A 188 2.86 -22.89 -41.87
C ARG A 188 1.55 -23.32 -42.51
N ARG A 189 1.10 -22.56 -43.50
CA ARG A 189 0.45 -23.04 -44.72
C ARG A 189 0.48 -21.94 -45.76
#